data_AF-A0A662SIM4-F1
#
_entry.id   AF-A0A662SIM4-F1
#
_cell.length_a   1.000
_cell.length_b   1.000
_cell.length_c   1.000
_cell.angle_alpha   90.00
_cell.angle_beta   90.00
_cell.angle_gamma   90.00
#
_symmetry.space_group_name_H-M   'P 1'
#
loop_
_entity.id
_entity.type
_entity.pdbx_description
1 polymer ?
#
loop_
_entity_poly.entity_id
_entity_poly.type
_entity_poly.pdbx_seq_one_letter_code
_entity_poly.pdbx_strand_id
1 'polypeptide(L)'
;MLTISVGTWRYPVLPRSEFPEAMPRYPNVWFYVGRDRAITYEDAVSTVLTILERCGLYGVTWRAPLEGADGEAARDHLQPYDGFSTPAFFHEHSLHLRYYLKPLRGKLWNVEGDGFHPCWAIAASVHFEPGGRVHYLPLEKYPELETCPFCGKVDEEVTAAEIYEKVRDPLGLELLLEGKIRGRRIKDAFQREARGIQDLSQTKLGLHIRKIETKPTELNEMNTPKLGFVLID
;
A
#
# COMPACT_ATOMS: atom_id res chain seq x y z
N MET A 1 -7.33 1.51 -20.30
CA MET A 1 -7.47 0.50 -19.24
C MET A 1 -6.47 -0.61 -19.53
N LEU A 2 -5.70 -1.01 -18.52
CA LEU A 2 -4.71 -2.09 -18.60
C LEU A 2 -5.26 -3.32 -17.87
N THR A 3 -4.73 -4.50 -18.15
CA THR A 3 -5.11 -5.74 -17.46
C THR A 3 -3.88 -6.46 -16.96
N ILE A 4 -3.84 -6.75 -15.66
CA ILE A 4 -2.75 -7.46 -15.00
C ILE A 4 -3.18 -8.89 -14.72
N SER A 5 -2.40 -9.86 -15.19
CA SER A 5 -2.68 -11.28 -14.96
C SER A 5 -1.90 -11.81 -13.75
N VAL A 6 -2.57 -12.50 -12.84
CA VAL A 6 -1.98 -13.15 -11.66
C VAL A 6 -2.45 -14.60 -11.61
N GLY A 7 -1.64 -15.51 -12.15
CA GLY A 7 -2.08 -16.87 -12.43
C GLY A 7 -3.24 -16.88 -13.43
N THR A 8 -4.37 -17.47 -13.06
CA THR A 8 -5.59 -17.50 -13.89
C THR A 8 -6.48 -16.26 -13.73
N TRP A 9 -6.12 -15.34 -12.83
CA TRP A 9 -6.93 -14.17 -12.53
C TRP A 9 -6.45 -12.94 -13.30
N ARG A 10 -7.38 -12.07 -13.68
CA ARG A 10 -7.11 -10.83 -14.42
C ARG A 10 -7.75 -9.64 -13.73
N TYR A 11 -6.92 -8.64 -13.47
CA TYR A 11 -7.30 -7.44 -12.74
C TYR A 11 -7.19 -6.21 -13.64
N PRO A 12 -8.31 -5.52 -13.91
CA PRO A 12 -8.29 -4.30 -14.68
C PRO A 12 -7.77 -3.12 -13.84
N VAL A 13 -6.77 -2.40 -14.35
CA VAL A 13 -6.19 -1.21 -13.71
C VAL A 13 -6.16 -0.02 -14.67
N LEU A 14 -5.98 1.19 -14.14
CA LEU A 14 -5.78 2.38 -14.97
C LEU A 14 -4.30 2.56 -15.32
N PRO A 15 -3.95 3.04 -16.52
CA PRO A 15 -2.60 3.54 -16.79
C PRO A 15 -2.27 4.75 -15.90
N ARG A 16 -0.98 5.07 -15.76
CA ARG A 16 -0.49 6.16 -14.87
C ARG A 16 -1.05 7.52 -15.30
N SER A 17 -1.27 7.69 -16.60
CA SER A 17 -1.78 8.92 -17.22
C SER A 17 -3.18 9.32 -16.75
N GLU A 18 -3.95 8.39 -16.18
CA GLU A 18 -5.31 8.63 -15.68
C GLU A 18 -5.33 9.10 -14.23
N PHE A 19 -4.18 9.07 -13.56
CA PHE A 19 -4.00 9.55 -12.20
C PHE A 19 -3.40 10.97 -12.19
N PRO A 20 -3.60 11.74 -11.11
CA PRO A 20 -3.07 13.10 -11.00
C PRO A 20 -1.58 13.18 -11.34
N GLU A 21 -1.17 14.25 -12.01
CA GLU A 21 0.25 14.48 -12.34
C GLU A 21 1.10 14.60 -11.07
N ALA A 22 0.56 15.24 -10.03
CA ALA A 22 1.20 15.44 -8.73
C ALA A 22 1.42 14.14 -7.91
N MET A 23 0.90 13.00 -8.36
CA MET A 23 1.12 11.70 -7.72
C MET A 23 2.56 11.22 -8.00
N PRO A 24 3.45 11.10 -7.00
CA PRO A 24 4.83 10.72 -7.27
C PRO A 24 4.96 9.25 -7.70
N ARG A 25 4.06 8.38 -7.21
CA ARG A 25 4.18 6.92 -7.34
C ARG A 25 2.87 6.29 -7.76
N TYR A 26 2.94 5.32 -8.65
CA TYR A 26 1.78 4.57 -9.13
C TYR A 26 1.09 3.81 -7.98
N PRO A 27 -0.26 3.68 -7.97
CA PRO A 27 -0.96 2.91 -6.94
C PRO A 27 -0.52 1.44 -6.93
N ASN A 28 0.18 1.04 -5.86
CA ASN A 28 0.73 -0.29 -5.69
C ASN A 28 -0.21 -1.26 -4.95
N VAL A 29 -1.38 -0.79 -4.49
CA VAL A 29 -2.46 -1.65 -3.99
C VAL A 29 -3.81 -1.29 -4.61
N TRP A 30 -4.53 -2.31 -5.05
CA TRP A 30 -5.85 -2.21 -5.67
C TRP A 30 -6.85 -3.09 -4.93
N PHE A 31 -7.94 -2.47 -4.49
CA PHE A 31 -9.07 -3.15 -3.89
C PHE A 31 -10.19 -3.26 -4.91
N TYR A 32 -10.80 -4.43 -5.00
CA TYR A 32 -11.98 -4.69 -5.81
C TYR A 32 -13.08 -5.18 -4.88
N VAL A 33 -14.11 -4.37 -4.67
CA VAL A 33 -15.26 -4.74 -3.84
C VAL A 33 -16.36 -5.22 -4.75
N GLY A 34 -16.77 -6.48 -4.62
CA GLY A 34 -17.87 -7.06 -5.38
C GLY A 34 -19.15 -6.25 -5.23
N ARG A 35 -19.90 -6.09 -6.33
CA ARG A 35 -21.18 -5.37 -6.33
C ARG A 35 -22.18 -5.94 -5.32
N ASP A 36 -22.11 -7.23 -5.03
CA ASP A 36 -22.98 -7.89 -4.05
C ASP A 36 -22.63 -7.52 -2.59
N ARG A 37 -21.43 -6.98 -2.36
CA ARG A 37 -20.97 -6.46 -1.05
C ARG A 37 -21.20 -4.97 -0.88
N ALA A 38 -21.29 -4.22 -1.98
CA ALA A 38 -21.46 -2.79 -1.98
C ALA A 38 -22.37 -2.35 -3.13
N ILE A 39 -23.53 -1.77 -2.80
CA ILE A 39 -24.52 -1.32 -3.78
C ILE A 39 -23.97 -0.12 -4.56
N THR A 40 -23.26 0.77 -3.87
CA THR A 40 -22.67 1.99 -4.43
C THR A 40 -21.14 2.01 -4.32
N TYR A 41 -20.51 2.90 -5.08
CA TYR A 41 -19.06 3.12 -4.97
C TYR A 41 -18.67 3.62 -3.56
N GLU A 42 -19.51 4.45 -2.95
CA GLU A 42 -19.31 4.98 -1.61
C GLU A 42 -19.37 3.87 -0.55
N ASP A 43 -20.27 2.89 -0.70
CA ASP A 43 -20.30 1.70 0.17
C ASP A 43 -19.03 0.86 0.02
N ALA A 44 -18.51 0.75 -1.20
CA ALA A 44 -17.26 0.04 -1.46
C ALA A 44 -16.06 0.74 -0.81
N VAL A 45 -15.98 2.06 -0.92
CA VAL A 45 -14.97 2.86 -0.21
C VAL A 45 -15.10 2.65 1.29
N SER A 46 -16.29 2.76 1.86
CA SER A 46 -16.53 2.54 3.30
C SER A 46 -16.11 1.13 3.76
N THR A 47 -16.35 0.12 2.93
CA THR A 47 -15.91 -1.26 3.19
C THR A 47 -14.39 -1.36 3.28
N VAL A 48 -13.66 -0.79 2.30
CA VAL A 48 -12.19 -0.77 2.32
C VAL A 48 -11.67 -0.02 3.53
N LEU A 49 -12.22 1.15 3.84
CA LEU A 49 -11.81 1.95 4.99
C LEU A 49 -11.99 1.20 6.31
N THR A 50 -13.12 0.49 6.48
CA THR A 50 -13.38 -0.36 7.65
C THR A 50 -12.36 -1.49 7.78
N ILE A 51 -11.94 -2.11 6.66
CA ILE A 51 -10.89 -3.13 6.64
C ILE A 51 -9.56 -2.55 7.12
N LEU A 52 -9.22 -1.35 6.64
CA LEU A 52 -7.98 -0.66 7.00
C LEU A 52 -7.96 -0.26 8.48
N GLU A 53 -9.07 0.24 9.02
CA GLU A 53 -9.22 0.51 10.45
C GLU A 53 -9.01 -0.75 11.30
N ARG A 54 -9.55 -1.90 10.86
CA ARG A 54 -9.32 -3.20 11.53
C ARG A 54 -7.88 -3.69 11.45
N CYS A 55 -7.10 -3.21 10.49
CA CYS A 55 -5.65 -3.42 10.43
C CYS A 55 -4.86 -2.42 11.31
N GLY A 56 -5.57 -1.53 12.02
CA GLY A 56 -4.99 -0.55 12.93
C GLY A 56 -4.53 0.74 12.25
N LEU A 57 -5.01 1.02 11.03
CA LEU A 57 -4.80 2.32 10.39
C LEU A 57 -5.80 3.35 10.94
N TYR A 58 -5.36 4.60 11.05
CA TYR A 58 -6.18 5.75 11.44
C TYR A 58 -5.97 6.90 10.45
N GLY A 59 -6.59 8.05 10.76
CA GLY A 59 -6.44 9.24 9.92
C GLY A 59 -7.13 9.10 8.57
N VAL A 60 -8.05 8.13 8.47
CA VAL A 60 -8.91 7.88 7.32
C VAL A 60 -9.76 9.12 7.04
N THR A 61 -9.20 10.05 6.29
CA THR A 61 -9.75 11.39 6.15
C THR A 61 -9.70 11.85 4.70
N TRP A 62 -10.72 12.62 4.32
CA TRP A 62 -10.74 13.45 3.13
C TRP A 62 -9.98 14.75 3.43
N ARG A 63 -8.66 14.68 3.64
CA ARG A 63 -7.83 15.88 3.85
C ARG A 63 -7.37 16.48 2.52
N ALA A 64 -6.95 17.74 2.57
CA ALA A 64 -6.50 18.52 1.42
C ALA A 64 -5.49 17.71 0.57
N PRO A 65 -5.57 17.76 -0.77
CA PRO A 65 -4.93 16.80 -1.65
C PRO A 65 -3.39 16.96 -1.63
N LEU A 66 -2.72 16.25 -0.71
CA LEU A 66 -1.30 15.99 -0.82
C LEU A 66 -1.09 15.02 -1.98
N GLU A 67 -0.17 15.35 -2.89
CA GLU A 67 0.18 14.49 -4.02
C GLU A 67 -1.02 14.12 -4.92
N GLY A 68 -2.05 14.98 -4.96
CA GLY A 68 -3.27 14.75 -5.73
C GLY A 68 -4.19 13.64 -5.20
N ALA A 69 -3.89 13.07 -4.03
CA ALA A 69 -4.72 12.05 -3.40
C ALA A 69 -6.09 12.60 -2.96
N ASP A 70 -7.10 11.74 -2.95
CA ASP A 70 -8.46 12.08 -2.47
C ASP A 70 -8.61 11.88 -0.95
N GLY A 71 -7.71 11.11 -0.35
CA GLY A 71 -7.65 10.91 1.09
C GLY A 71 -6.40 10.13 1.48
N GLU A 72 -6.20 9.99 2.78
CA GLU A 72 -5.05 9.32 3.35
C GLU A 72 -5.45 8.42 4.52
N ALA A 73 -4.59 7.47 4.84
CA ALA A 73 -4.59 6.78 6.12
C ALA A 73 -3.16 6.48 6.54
N ALA A 74 -2.94 6.35 7.84
CA ALA A 74 -1.63 6.10 8.38
C ALA A 74 -1.66 5.11 9.53
N ARG A 75 -0.51 4.54 9.83
CA ARG A 75 -0.22 3.86 11.08
C ARG A 75 1.18 4.24 11.52
N ASP A 76 1.28 5.06 12.55
CA ASP A 76 2.57 5.47 13.13
C ASP A 76 3.02 4.53 14.24
N HIS A 77 4.18 4.87 14.83
CA HIS A 77 4.80 4.18 15.95
C HIS A 77 5.05 2.69 15.67
N LEU A 78 5.38 2.37 14.41
CA LEU A 78 5.79 1.03 14.01
C LEU A 78 7.25 0.83 14.39
N GLN A 79 7.52 -0.33 15.01
CA GLN A 79 8.82 -0.74 15.56
C GLN A 79 9.45 0.32 16.49
N PRO A 80 9.15 0.24 17.79
CA PRO A 80 9.81 1.11 18.76
C PRO A 80 11.31 0.82 18.87
N TYR A 81 11.98 1.84 19.39
CA TYR A 81 13.40 1.98 19.69
C TYR A 81 14.01 0.86 20.58
N ASP A 82 14.06 -0.40 20.14
CA ASP A 82 14.64 -1.46 20.95
C ASP A 82 15.88 -2.09 20.30
N GLY A 83 17.05 -1.56 20.69
CA GLY A 83 18.28 -2.36 20.87
C GLY A 83 19.22 -2.57 19.68
N PHE A 84 19.99 -1.55 19.31
CA PHE A 84 21.35 -1.67 18.77
C PHE A 84 22.22 -0.53 19.32
N SER A 85 23.52 -0.71 19.48
CA SER A 85 24.42 0.22 20.19
C SER A 85 24.67 1.59 19.52
N THR A 86 23.81 2.06 18.60
CA THR A 86 24.13 3.20 17.71
C THR A 86 22.91 4.11 17.38
N PRO A 87 22.72 5.22 18.12
CA PRO A 87 21.59 6.17 18.01
C PRO A 87 21.24 6.69 16.59
N ALA A 88 22.20 6.70 15.66
CA ALA A 88 21.99 7.16 14.28
C ALA A 88 21.09 6.25 13.42
N PHE A 89 20.85 4.99 13.82
CA PHE A 89 19.95 4.07 13.09
C PHE A 89 18.53 4.01 13.67
N PHE A 90 18.19 4.91 14.60
CA PHE A 90 16.94 4.86 15.33
C PHE A 90 15.99 5.97 14.90
N HIS A 91 15.03 5.59 14.07
CA HIS A 91 13.85 6.39 13.83
C HIS A 91 12.61 5.50 13.95
N GLU A 92 11.51 6.09 14.40
CA GLU A 92 10.22 5.43 14.29
C GLU A 92 9.84 5.28 12.82
N HIS A 93 8.98 4.32 12.51
CA HIS A 93 8.46 4.13 11.17
C HIS A 93 6.95 4.32 11.14
N SER A 94 6.48 4.64 9.96
CA SER A 94 5.07 4.82 9.67
C SER A 94 4.70 4.14 8.36
N LEU A 95 3.48 3.60 8.32
CA LEU A 95 2.82 3.15 7.11
C LEU A 95 1.90 4.26 6.63
N HIS A 96 2.04 4.70 5.39
CA HIS A 96 1.20 5.73 4.80
C HIS A 96 0.48 5.19 3.56
N LEU A 97 -0.80 5.51 3.46
CA LEU A 97 -1.65 5.20 2.32
C LEU A 97 -2.22 6.50 1.75
N ARG A 98 -2.22 6.62 0.43
CA ARG A 98 -2.90 7.69 -0.31
C ARG A 98 -3.87 7.08 -1.32
N TYR A 99 -5.16 7.42 -1.22
CA TYR A 99 -6.21 6.87 -2.10
C TYR A 99 -6.45 7.77 -3.31
N TYR A 100 -6.71 7.17 -4.47
CA TYR A 100 -7.01 7.87 -5.71
C TYR A 100 -8.37 7.40 -6.24
N LEU A 101 -9.43 8.04 -5.73
CA LEU A 101 -10.82 7.63 -5.91
C LEU A 101 -11.47 8.30 -7.13
N LYS A 102 -11.15 9.56 -7.43
CA LYS A 102 -11.78 10.33 -8.52
C LYS A 102 -11.71 9.63 -9.89
N PRO A 103 -10.57 9.07 -10.34
CA PRO A 103 -10.50 8.41 -11.66
C PRO A 103 -11.38 7.16 -11.78
N LEU A 104 -11.70 6.54 -10.64
CA LEU A 104 -12.37 5.24 -10.53
C LEU A 104 -13.86 5.35 -10.21
N ARG A 105 -14.29 6.49 -9.64
CA ARG A 105 -15.64 6.69 -9.12
C ARG A 105 -16.72 6.42 -10.16
N GLY A 106 -17.76 5.70 -9.73
CA GLY A 106 -18.96 5.44 -10.55
C GLY A 106 -18.77 4.43 -11.68
N LYS A 107 -17.61 3.75 -11.75
CA LYS A 107 -17.34 2.71 -12.75
C LYS A 107 -17.34 1.34 -12.08
N LEU A 108 -18.05 0.38 -12.68
CA LEU A 108 -17.91 -1.04 -12.37
C LEU A 108 -16.83 -1.65 -13.27
N TRP A 109 -16.04 -2.53 -12.68
CA TRP A 109 -14.86 -3.15 -13.26
C TRP A 109 -15.03 -4.66 -13.18
N ASN A 110 -14.67 -5.39 -14.23
CA ASN A 110 -14.78 -6.84 -14.22
C ASN A 110 -13.42 -7.46 -13.88
N VAL A 111 -13.32 -8.04 -12.68
CA VAL A 111 -12.21 -8.93 -12.36
C VAL A 111 -12.54 -10.31 -12.93
N GLU A 112 -11.62 -10.91 -13.69
CA GLU A 112 -11.80 -12.25 -14.26
C GLU A 112 -11.03 -13.28 -13.43
N GLY A 113 -11.62 -14.45 -13.23
CA GLY A 113 -11.00 -15.55 -12.48
C GLY A 113 -11.72 -16.87 -12.75
N ASP A 114 -12.36 -17.41 -11.72
CA ASP A 114 -13.33 -18.51 -11.82
C ASP A 114 -14.68 -18.08 -12.45
N GLY A 115 -14.86 -16.78 -12.65
CA GLY A 115 -15.99 -16.16 -13.34
C GLY A 115 -15.71 -14.69 -13.60
N PHE A 116 -16.77 -13.95 -13.93
CA PHE A 116 -16.74 -12.49 -14.01
C PHE A 116 -17.27 -11.89 -12.71
N HIS A 117 -16.43 -11.09 -12.05
CA HIS A 117 -16.75 -10.43 -10.80
C HIS A 117 -16.91 -8.93 -11.04
N PRO A 118 -18.14 -8.40 -11.11
CA PRO A 118 -18.37 -6.97 -11.22
C PRO A 118 -18.05 -6.29 -9.89
N CYS A 119 -17.06 -5.40 -9.90
CA CYS A 119 -16.49 -4.79 -8.70
C CYS A 119 -16.39 -3.27 -8.82
N TRP A 120 -16.44 -2.59 -7.68
CA TRP A 120 -15.95 -1.23 -7.52
C TRP A 120 -14.45 -1.27 -7.23
N ALA A 121 -13.66 -0.52 -8.00
CA ALA A 121 -12.20 -0.48 -7.85
C ALA A 121 -11.77 0.72 -6.99
N ILE A 122 -10.89 0.50 -6.02
CA ILE A 122 -10.24 1.52 -5.21
C ILE A 122 -8.73 1.33 -5.33
N ALA A 123 -8.00 2.35 -5.74
CA ALA A 123 -6.55 2.32 -5.87
C ALA A 123 -5.90 3.17 -4.78
N ALA A 124 -4.80 2.69 -4.21
CA ALA A 124 -3.97 3.44 -3.28
C ALA A 124 -2.48 3.20 -3.53
N SER A 125 -1.67 4.21 -3.21
CA SER A 125 -0.23 4.02 -2.99
C SER A 125 0.00 3.79 -1.50
N VAL A 126 0.79 2.77 -1.18
CA VAL A 126 1.16 2.40 0.19
C VAL A 126 2.68 2.35 0.31
N HIS A 127 3.23 2.99 1.34
CA HIS A 127 4.67 3.05 1.58
C HIS A 127 4.99 2.99 3.07
N PHE A 128 6.10 2.32 3.38
CA PHE A 128 6.67 2.22 4.71
C PHE A 128 7.92 3.10 4.79
N GLU A 129 7.87 4.15 5.62
CA GLU A 129 8.89 5.18 5.64
C GLU A 129 9.22 5.64 7.07
N PRO A 130 10.27 6.46 7.25
CA PRO A 130 10.54 7.09 8.53
C PRO A 130 9.33 7.87 9.02
N GLY A 131 8.92 7.64 10.26
CA GLY A 131 7.80 8.31 10.92
C GLY A 131 8.23 9.57 11.67
N GLY A 132 7.25 10.21 12.31
CA GLY A 132 7.48 11.35 13.19
C GLY A 132 8.04 12.58 12.49
N ARG A 133 8.97 13.27 13.17
CA ARG A 133 9.66 14.45 12.60
C ARG A 133 10.61 14.09 11.46
N VAL A 134 11.03 12.82 11.38
CA VAL A 134 11.98 12.33 10.37
C VAL A 134 11.31 12.13 9.02
N HIS A 135 10.00 11.89 9.01
CA HIS A 135 9.17 11.76 7.80
C HIS A 135 9.35 12.92 6.80
N TYR A 136 9.56 14.16 7.28
CA TYR A 136 9.68 15.35 6.43
C TYR A 136 11.11 15.68 6.01
N LEU A 137 12.06 14.81 6.33
CA LEU A 137 13.47 15.08 6.10
C LEU A 137 13.93 14.46 4.77
N PRO A 138 14.52 15.26 3.86
CA PRO A 138 15.12 14.72 2.63
C PRO A 138 16.23 13.72 2.94
N LEU A 139 16.31 12.63 2.18
CA LEU A 139 17.32 11.58 2.35
C LEU A 139 18.74 12.14 2.23
N GLU A 140 18.95 13.15 1.39
CA GLU A 140 20.25 13.80 1.20
C GLU A 140 20.76 14.45 2.49
N LYS A 141 19.85 14.81 3.41
CA LYS A 141 20.20 15.37 4.71
C LYS A 141 20.47 14.30 5.77
N TYR A 142 20.01 13.06 5.55
CA TYR A 142 20.08 11.95 6.51
C TYR A 142 20.40 10.63 5.78
N PRO A 143 21.59 10.51 5.15
CA PRO A 143 21.97 9.33 4.37
C PRO A 143 21.99 8.03 5.20
N GLU A 144 22.12 8.12 6.52
CA GLU A 144 22.02 6.99 7.44
C GLU A 144 20.66 6.27 7.36
N LEU A 145 19.59 6.95 6.94
CA LEU A 145 18.28 6.33 6.72
C LEU A 145 18.33 5.25 5.63
N GLU A 146 19.24 5.35 4.67
CA GLU A 146 19.44 4.32 3.63
C GLU A 146 19.96 3.00 4.21
N THR A 147 20.59 3.04 5.38
CA THR A 147 21.17 1.86 6.04
C THR A 147 20.27 1.27 7.13
N CYS A 148 19.07 1.82 7.30
CA CYS A 148 18.09 1.29 8.25
C CYS A 148 17.77 -0.18 7.93
N PRO A 149 17.86 -1.10 8.91
CA PRO A 149 17.59 -2.53 8.69
C PRO A 149 16.15 -2.83 8.28
N PHE A 150 15.25 -1.85 8.40
CA PHE A 150 13.84 -1.98 8.08
C PHE A 150 13.50 -1.29 6.76
N CYS A 151 13.59 0.04 6.69
CA CYS A 151 13.18 0.83 5.50
C CYS A 151 14.33 1.21 4.55
N GLY A 152 15.58 0.88 4.91
CA GLY A 152 16.78 1.13 4.11
C GLY A 152 16.99 0.07 3.03
N LYS A 153 18.03 0.24 2.20
CA LYS A 153 18.37 -0.62 1.04
C LYS A 153 19.17 -1.89 1.39
N VAL A 154 18.93 -2.47 2.57
CA VAL A 154 19.64 -3.67 3.07
C VAL A 154 19.82 -4.75 2.00
N ASP A 155 21.06 -4.97 1.55
CA ASP A 155 21.40 -5.94 0.51
C ASP A 155 20.66 -5.73 -0.84
N GLU A 156 20.15 -4.51 -1.08
CA GLU A 156 19.48 -4.11 -2.32
C GLU A 156 20.36 -3.17 -3.16
N GLU A 157 20.54 -3.51 -4.44
CA GLU A 157 21.24 -2.67 -5.42
C GLU A 157 20.31 -1.56 -5.96
N VAL A 158 20.05 -0.54 -5.15
CA VAL A 158 19.23 0.62 -5.50
C VAL A 158 19.92 1.95 -5.16
N THR A 159 19.66 2.98 -5.95
CA THR A 159 20.11 4.35 -5.64
C THR A 159 19.21 5.00 -4.57
N ALA A 160 19.69 6.06 -3.93
CA ALA A 160 18.90 6.83 -2.96
C ALA A 160 17.60 7.39 -3.58
N ALA A 161 17.65 7.80 -4.86
CA ALA A 161 16.49 8.30 -5.58
C ALA A 161 15.43 7.22 -5.86
N GLU A 162 15.80 5.94 -5.82
CA GLU A 162 14.91 4.82 -6.11
C GLU A 162 14.39 4.12 -4.85
N ILE A 163 14.88 4.49 -3.66
CA ILE A 163 14.57 3.75 -2.42
C ILE A 163 13.08 3.79 -2.08
N TYR A 164 12.38 4.87 -2.42
CA TYR A 164 10.95 4.98 -2.18
C TYR A 164 10.20 3.93 -2.99
N GLU A 165 10.38 3.96 -4.31
CA GLU A 165 9.72 3.06 -5.25
C GLU A 165 10.15 1.61 -5.08
N LYS A 166 11.46 1.37 -4.95
CA LYS A 166 12.02 0.01 -5.02
C LYS A 166 12.13 -0.70 -3.68
N VAL A 167 12.05 0.03 -2.57
CA VAL A 167 12.16 -0.55 -1.22
C VAL A 167 10.93 -0.21 -0.38
N ARG A 168 10.65 1.08 -0.15
CA ARG A 168 9.60 1.51 0.81
C ARG A 168 8.19 1.16 0.36
N ASP A 169 7.89 1.29 -0.92
CA ASP A 169 6.61 0.87 -1.50
C ASP A 169 6.37 -0.65 -1.34
N PRO A 170 7.30 -1.54 -1.75
CA PRO A 170 7.21 -2.98 -1.47
C PRO A 170 7.04 -3.35 -0.01
N LEU A 171 7.76 -2.67 0.88
CA LEU A 171 7.66 -2.89 2.32
C LEU A 171 6.31 -2.42 2.87
N GLY A 172 5.81 -1.28 2.40
CA GLY A 172 4.47 -0.79 2.72
C GLY A 172 3.40 -1.78 2.30
N LEU A 173 3.52 -2.33 1.08
CA LEU A 173 2.61 -3.34 0.57
C LEU A 173 2.66 -4.64 1.38
N GLU A 174 3.86 -5.12 1.71
CA GLU A 174 4.05 -6.30 2.57
C GLU A 174 3.41 -6.08 3.94
N LEU A 175 3.63 -4.92 4.55
CA LEU A 175 3.08 -4.60 5.86
C LEU A 175 1.56 -4.51 5.84
N LEU A 176 1.00 -3.82 4.83
CA LEU A 176 -0.44 -3.70 4.67
C LEU A 176 -1.09 -5.07 4.48
N LEU A 177 -0.57 -5.89 3.58
CA LEU A 177 -1.20 -7.15 3.23
C LEU A 177 -0.94 -8.25 4.26
N GLU A 178 0.26 -8.32 4.84
CA GLU A 178 0.70 -9.45 5.67
C GLU A 178 1.02 -9.11 7.12
N GLY A 179 1.09 -7.82 7.50
CA GLY A 179 1.54 -7.43 8.83
C GLY A 179 3.04 -7.68 9.06
N LYS A 180 3.84 -7.70 7.98
CA LYS A 180 5.26 -8.03 7.99
C LYS A 180 6.12 -6.98 7.29
N ILE A 181 7.39 -6.95 7.67
CA ILE A 181 8.46 -6.23 6.98
C ILE A 181 9.61 -7.22 6.78
N ARG A 182 10.07 -7.39 5.54
CA ARG A 182 11.19 -8.28 5.20
C ARG A 182 10.97 -9.72 5.71
N GLY A 183 9.74 -10.20 5.56
CA GLY A 183 9.28 -11.53 5.96
C GLY A 183 9.03 -11.73 7.45
N ARG A 184 9.25 -10.71 8.29
CA ARG A 184 9.14 -10.81 9.75
C ARG A 184 7.93 -10.05 10.26
N ARG A 185 7.20 -10.66 11.21
CA ARG A 185 6.14 -9.96 11.95
C ARG A 185 6.74 -8.79 12.70
N ILE A 186 6.10 -7.64 12.60
CA ILE A 186 6.52 -6.44 13.32
C ILE A 186 5.55 -6.13 14.46
N LYS A 187 6.06 -5.45 15.48
CA LYS A 187 5.26 -4.94 16.59
C LYS A 187 5.26 -3.41 16.57
N ASP A 188 4.19 -2.81 17.05
CA ASP A 188 4.14 -1.37 17.29
C ASP A 188 4.81 -1.00 18.62
N ALA A 189 4.85 0.30 18.91
CA ALA A 189 5.47 0.85 20.12
C ALA A 189 4.90 0.32 21.44
N PHE A 190 3.70 -0.27 21.38
CA PHE A 190 3.00 -0.84 22.52
C PHE A 190 3.13 -2.38 22.56
N GLN A 191 4.10 -2.94 21.82
CA GLN A 191 4.38 -4.37 21.73
C GLN A 191 3.23 -5.19 21.13
N ARG A 192 2.29 -4.56 20.43
CA ARG A 192 1.18 -5.24 19.75
C ARG A 192 1.61 -5.62 18.35
N GLU A 193 1.31 -6.85 17.93
CA GLU A 193 1.61 -7.29 16.57
C GLU A 193 0.86 -6.47 15.53
N ALA A 194 1.57 -6.12 14.45
CA ALA A 194 0.93 -5.53 13.30
C ALA A 194 0.08 -6.56 12.56
N ARG A 195 -1.20 -6.25 12.44
CA ARG A 195 -2.15 -7.01 11.62
C ARG A 195 -2.12 -6.50 10.19
N GLY A 196 -1.99 -7.41 9.24
CA GLY A 196 -2.25 -7.15 7.83
C GLY A 196 -3.64 -7.59 7.41
N ILE A 197 -4.04 -7.27 6.19
CA ILE A 197 -5.35 -7.66 5.64
C ILE A 197 -5.52 -9.19 5.63
N GLN A 198 -4.45 -9.95 5.40
CA GLN A 198 -4.47 -11.41 5.48
C GLN A 198 -4.92 -11.92 6.86
N ASP A 199 -4.65 -11.19 7.95
CA ASP A 199 -5.07 -11.58 9.30
C ASP A 199 -6.57 -11.36 9.53
N LEU A 200 -7.26 -10.70 8.59
CA LEU A 200 -8.71 -10.56 8.55
C LEU A 200 -9.38 -11.61 7.67
N SER A 201 -8.62 -12.41 6.89
CA SER A 201 -9.17 -13.46 6.02
C SER A 201 -9.91 -14.58 6.78
N GLN A 202 -9.66 -14.70 8.09
CA GLN A 202 -10.42 -15.61 8.97
C GLN A 202 -11.85 -15.10 9.28
N THR A 203 -12.25 -13.95 8.75
CA THR A 203 -13.59 -13.38 8.93
C THR A 203 -14.50 -13.69 7.73
N LYS A 204 -15.82 -13.45 7.86
CA LYS A 204 -16.82 -13.67 6.80
C LYS A 204 -16.75 -12.67 5.62
N LEU A 205 -15.58 -12.04 5.39
CA LEU A 205 -15.41 -10.93 4.46
C LEU A 205 -15.06 -11.33 3.02
N GLY A 206 -14.81 -12.62 2.73
CA GLY A 206 -14.51 -13.06 1.35
C GLY A 206 -13.25 -12.41 0.78
N LEU A 207 -12.14 -12.49 1.51
CA LEU A 207 -10.90 -11.79 1.15
C LEU A 207 -9.99 -12.66 0.30
N HIS A 208 -9.75 -12.25 -0.94
CA HIS A 208 -8.83 -12.89 -1.87
C HIS A 208 -7.68 -11.95 -2.21
N ILE A 209 -6.49 -12.26 -1.68
CA ILE A 209 -5.31 -11.40 -1.80
C ILE A 209 -4.33 -12.05 -2.77
N ARG A 210 -3.91 -11.29 -3.78
CA ARG A 210 -2.90 -11.67 -4.76
C ARG A 210 -1.83 -10.59 -4.86
N LYS A 211 -0.60 -10.99 -5.17
CA LYS A 211 0.53 -10.06 -5.37
C LYS A 211 1.31 -10.49 -6.59
N ILE A 212 1.94 -9.54 -7.25
CA ILE A 212 2.91 -9.80 -8.31
C ILE A 212 4.13 -8.91 -8.15
N GLU A 213 5.22 -9.34 -8.79
CA GLU A 213 6.33 -8.47 -9.14
C GLU A 213 6.08 -7.90 -10.53
N THR A 214 6.29 -6.60 -10.70
CA THR A 214 6.17 -5.95 -12.00
C THR A 214 7.49 -6.11 -12.75
N LYS A 215 7.40 -6.46 -14.04
CA LYS A 215 8.57 -6.44 -14.92
C LYS A 215 8.63 -5.11 -15.65
N PRO A 216 9.81 -4.49 -15.81
CA PRO A 216 9.96 -3.20 -16.49
C PRO A 216 9.29 -3.17 -17.88
N THR A 217 9.28 -4.29 -18.58
CA THR A 217 8.80 -4.38 -19.97
C THR A 217 7.28 -4.44 -20.13
N GLU A 218 6.51 -4.75 -19.09
CA GLU A 218 5.06 -4.92 -19.21
C GLU A 218 4.29 -3.61 -18.99
N LEU A 219 4.86 -2.68 -18.21
CA LEU A 219 4.14 -1.56 -17.62
C LEU A 219 5.07 -0.36 -17.40
N ASN A 220 5.76 0.13 -18.45
CA ASN A 220 6.74 1.24 -18.42
C ASN A 220 6.27 2.52 -17.67
N GLU A 221 4.98 2.63 -17.35
CA GLU A 221 4.37 3.72 -16.60
C GLU A 221 4.27 3.50 -15.08
N MET A 222 4.49 2.28 -14.58
CA MET A 222 4.36 1.92 -13.17
C MET A 222 5.73 1.89 -12.50
N ASN A 223 6.03 2.93 -11.73
CA ASN A 223 7.28 3.08 -10.99
C ASN A 223 7.29 2.32 -9.65
N THR A 224 6.70 1.12 -9.58
CA THR A 224 6.70 0.30 -8.37
C THR A 224 6.93 -1.17 -8.75
N PRO A 225 7.85 -1.90 -8.08
CA PRO A 225 8.23 -3.25 -8.47
C PRO A 225 7.24 -4.32 -8.00
N LYS A 226 6.25 -3.96 -7.16
CA LYS A 226 5.24 -4.90 -6.65
C LYS A 226 3.85 -4.28 -6.66
N LEU A 227 2.87 -5.09 -7.04
CA LEU A 227 1.45 -4.75 -6.94
C LEU A 227 0.72 -5.75 -6.05
N GLY A 228 -0.23 -5.25 -5.27
CA GLY A 228 -1.18 -6.06 -4.52
C GLY A 228 -2.60 -5.85 -5.00
N PHE A 229 -3.34 -6.95 -5.09
CA PHE A 229 -4.74 -6.99 -5.48
C PHE A 229 -5.54 -7.65 -4.36
N VAL A 230 -6.56 -6.96 -3.87
CA VAL A 230 -7.45 -7.43 -2.80
C VAL A 230 -8.86 -7.46 -3.37
N LEU A 231 -9.36 -8.66 -3.67
CA LEU A 231 -10.76 -8.87 -4.03
C LEU A 231 -11.56 -9.16 -2.75
N ILE A 232 -12.70 -8.49 -2.60
CA ILE A 232 -13.63 -8.59 -1.47
C ILE A 232 -14.96 -9.05 -2.06
N ASP A 233 -15.25 -10.34 -1.95
CA ASP A 233 -16.41 -11.01 -2.57
C ASP A 233 -17.46 -11.48 -1.55
#